data_AF-A0A554KB79-F1
#
_entry.id   AF-A0A554KB79-F1
#
_cell.length_a   1.000
_cell.length_b   1.000
_cell.length_c   1.000
_cell.angle_alpha   90.00
_cell.angle_beta   90.00
_cell.angle_gamma   90.00
#
_symmetry.space_group_name_H-M   'P 1'
#
loop_
_entity.id
_entity.type
_entity.pdbx_description
1 polymer ?
#
loop_
_entity_poly.entity_id
_entity_poly.type
_entity_poly.pdbx_seq_one_letter_code
_entity_poly.pdbx_strand_id
1 'polypeptide(L)'
;APETTYEFTLFDALGPVARKTGTAFVLPQEEFMLVETNLETTRRPVRVELRILAIRWDIRKETIPGLIVEKRDYEVREENGKKRSAVAARIFNGSLYDLGKIEVVTAVFDPAGNLIGVNKIVAEDVAASSRREIQSLWPEELKGDVATIEVTARVNVFDPDVILKPQ
;
A
#
# COMPACT_ATOMS: atom_id res chain seq x y z
N ALA A 1 -9.51 1.56 -16.67
CA ALA A 1 -9.60 2.61 -15.63
C ALA A 1 -8.74 3.82 -16.01
N PRO A 2 -9.04 5.06 -15.57
CA PRO A 2 -8.08 6.16 -15.66
C PRO A 2 -6.83 5.79 -14.87
N GLU A 3 -5.71 5.68 -15.56
CA GLU A 3 -4.44 5.21 -14.99
C GLU A 3 -3.50 6.40 -14.87
N THR A 4 -2.95 6.60 -13.67
CA THR A 4 -1.93 7.59 -13.39
C THR A 4 -0.58 6.92 -13.47
N THR A 5 0.29 7.43 -14.34
CA THR A 5 1.66 6.94 -14.49
C THR A 5 2.62 7.86 -13.74
N TYR A 6 3.59 7.29 -13.05
CA TYR A 6 4.56 8.04 -12.27
C TYR A 6 5.95 7.40 -12.34
N GLU A 7 6.96 8.17 -11.95
CA GLU A 7 8.33 7.73 -11.80
C GLU A 7 8.88 8.19 -10.45
N PHE A 8 9.46 7.25 -9.70
CA PHE A 8 10.38 7.54 -8.61
C PHE A 8 11.81 7.48 -9.14
N THR A 9 12.58 8.55 -8.93
CA THR A 9 14.04 8.53 -9.10
C THR A 9 14.69 8.68 -7.73
N LEU A 10 15.52 7.70 -7.36
CA LEU A 10 16.26 7.69 -6.10
C LEU A 10 17.67 8.22 -6.35
N PHE A 11 18.17 9.06 -5.46
CA PHE A 11 19.47 9.70 -5.57
C PHE A 11 20.32 9.47 -4.33
N ASP A 12 21.64 9.37 -4.53
CA ASP A 12 22.65 9.58 -3.51
C ASP A 12 23.34 10.95 -3.70
N ALA A 13 24.49 11.14 -3.06
CA ALA A 13 25.29 12.37 -3.18
C ALA A 13 25.95 12.56 -4.57
N LEU A 14 26.08 11.48 -5.37
CA LEU A 14 26.76 11.49 -6.67
C LEU A 14 25.77 11.51 -7.85
N GLY A 15 24.51 11.13 -7.64
CA GLY A 15 23.49 11.16 -8.67
C GLY A 15 22.41 10.08 -8.51
N PRO A 16 21.69 9.71 -9.58
CA PRO A 16 20.64 8.70 -9.51
C PRO A 16 21.21 7.31 -9.26
N VAL A 17 20.58 6.55 -8.35
CA VAL A 17 20.98 5.19 -7.96
C VAL A 17 19.95 4.13 -8.32
N ALA A 18 18.70 4.53 -8.57
CA ALA A 18 17.62 3.70 -9.07
C ALA A 18 16.52 4.56 -9.70
N ARG A 19 15.73 3.95 -10.57
CA ARG A 19 14.48 4.50 -11.11
C ARG A 19 13.40 3.43 -11.08
N LYS A 20 12.18 3.84 -10.77
CA LYS A 20 11.01 2.98 -10.80
C LYS A 20 9.84 3.73 -11.42
N THR A 21 9.41 3.27 -12.59
CA THR A 21 8.12 3.67 -13.16
C THR A 21 7.03 2.76 -12.62
N GLY A 22 5.87 3.33 -12.34
CA GLY A 22 4.70 2.60 -11.87
C GLY A 22 3.41 3.22 -12.36
N THR A 23 2.32 2.51 -12.10
CA THR A 23 0.98 2.99 -12.33
C THR A 23 0.16 2.92 -11.05
N ALA A 24 -0.84 3.79 -10.95
CA ALA A 24 -1.78 3.84 -9.86
C ALA A 24 -3.15 4.28 -10.39
N PHE A 25 -4.20 3.89 -9.68
CA PHE A 25 -5.52 4.48 -9.84
C PHE A 25 -5.73 5.57 -8.77
N VAL A 26 -6.55 6.56 -9.10
CA VAL A 26 -6.90 7.68 -8.23
C VAL A 26 -8.42 7.72 -8.15
N LEU A 27 -8.99 7.53 -6.95
CA LEU A 27 -10.42 7.69 -6.76
C LEU A 27 -10.75 9.16 -6.48
N PRO A 28 -11.97 9.62 -6.80
CA PRO A 28 -12.41 10.97 -6.49
C PRO A 28 -12.28 11.26 -5.00
N GLN A 29 -11.71 12.43 -4.67
CA GLN A 29 -11.57 12.92 -3.28
C GLN A 29 -10.73 12.04 -2.36
N GLU A 30 -9.94 11.13 -2.91
CA GLU A 30 -9.12 10.23 -2.12
C GLU A 30 -7.72 10.79 -1.88
N GLU A 31 -7.27 10.70 -0.62
CA GLU A 31 -5.87 10.80 -0.26
C GLU A 31 -5.28 9.39 -0.17
N PHE A 32 -4.15 9.15 -0.84
CA PHE A 32 -3.54 7.83 -0.88
C PHE A 32 -2.02 7.93 -0.96
N MET A 33 -1.35 6.84 -0.59
CA MET A 33 0.10 6.73 -0.66
C MET A 33 0.53 6.04 -1.96
N LEU A 34 1.48 6.65 -2.67
CA LEU A 34 2.23 5.96 -3.73
C LEU A 34 3.41 5.21 -3.10
N VAL A 35 3.37 3.89 -3.19
CA VAL A 35 4.35 3.02 -2.54
C VAL A 35 4.94 2.06 -3.57
N GLU A 36 6.26 2.08 -3.66
CA GLU A 36 7.06 1.11 -4.39
C GLU A 36 8.07 0.47 -3.43
N THR A 37 8.02 -0.85 -3.32
CA THR A 37 8.84 -1.64 -2.39
C THR A 37 9.82 -2.51 -3.16
N ASN A 38 10.80 -3.08 -2.44
CA ASN A 38 11.80 -4.00 -2.99
C ASN A 38 12.56 -3.41 -4.20
N LEU A 39 12.93 -2.12 -4.11
CA LEU A 39 13.73 -1.46 -5.14
C LEU A 39 15.21 -1.80 -4.93
N GLU A 40 15.79 -2.45 -5.93
CA GLU A 40 17.23 -2.64 -5.97
C GLU A 40 17.92 -1.29 -6.20
N THR A 41 18.87 -0.96 -5.32
CA THR A 41 19.66 0.27 -5.42
C THR A 41 21.13 -0.11 -5.49
N THR A 42 21.87 0.55 -6.38
CA THR A 42 23.31 0.31 -6.53
C THR A 42 24.11 0.88 -5.35
N ARG A 43 23.58 1.94 -4.72
CA ARG A 43 24.17 2.65 -3.57
C ARG A 43 23.04 3.17 -2.67
N ARG A 44 23.37 3.50 -1.42
CA ARG A 44 22.38 3.96 -0.43
C ARG A 44 21.74 5.29 -0.87
N PRO A 45 20.42 5.32 -1.09
CA PRO A 45 19.73 6.56 -1.44
C PRO A 45 19.59 7.48 -0.21
N VAL A 46 19.61 8.79 -0.45
CA VAL A 46 19.38 9.84 0.56
C VAL A 46 18.28 10.82 0.17
N ARG A 47 17.83 10.78 -1.09
CA ARG A 47 16.76 11.63 -1.63
C ARG A 47 15.95 10.85 -2.65
N VAL A 48 14.65 11.15 -2.71
CA VAL A 48 13.73 10.62 -3.73
C VAL A 48 13.09 11.80 -4.46
N GLU A 49 12.97 11.71 -5.78
CA GLU A 49 12.14 12.58 -6.60
C GLU A 49 10.96 11.76 -7.13
N LEU A 50 9.75 12.30 -6.98
CA LEU A 50 8.54 11.77 -7.59
C LEU A 50 8.15 12.67 -8.77
N ARG A 51 7.92 12.06 -9.93
CA ARG A 51 7.36 12.73 -11.10
C ARG A 51 6.06 12.06 -11.50
N ILE A 52 4.98 12.81 -11.57
CA ILE A 52 3.74 12.35 -12.21
C ILE A 52 3.90 12.55 -13.71
N LEU A 53 3.91 11.45 -14.47
CA LEU A 53 4.16 11.46 -15.91
C LEU A 53 2.88 11.75 -16.68
N ALA A 54 1.78 11.11 -16.29
CA ALA A 54 0.45 11.37 -16.83
C ALA A 54 -0.61 11.13 -15.77
N ILE A 55 -1.59 12.02 -15.71
CA ILE A 55 -2.80 11.86 -14.89
C ILE A 55 -4.01 12.24 -15.74
N ARG A 56 -5.06 11.42 -15.69
CA ARG A 56 -6.32 11.71 -16.34
C ARG A 56 -7.40 11.87 -15.29
N TRP A 57 -7.90 13.09 -15.15
CA TRP A 57 -9.05 13.40 -14.30
C TRP A 57 -10.33 13.06 -15.03
N ASP A 58 -11.23 12.37 -14.33
CA ASP A 58 -12.56 12.03 -14.82
C ASP A 58 -13.58 12.28 -13.71
N ILE A 59 -14.73 12.84 -14.07
CA ILE A 59 -15.79 13.11 -13.09
C ILE A 59 -16.66 11.88 -13.02
N ARG A 60 -16.57 11.20 -11.88
CA ARG A 60 -17.16 9.90 -11.61
C ARG A 60 -18.06 10.02 -10.39
N LYS A 61 -19.20 9.33 -10.38
CA LYS A 61 -20.20 9.32 -9.28
C LYS A 61 -20.31 7.95 -8.60
N GLU A 62 -19.41 7.04 -8.93
CA GLU A 62 -19.34 5.69 -8.42
C GLU A 62 -19.10 5.72 -6.90
N THR A 63 -19.89 4.92 -6.17
CA THR A 63 -19.72 4.75 -4.73
C THR A 63 -18.49 3.90 -4.46
N ILE A 64 -17.54 4.44 -3.70
CA ILE A 64 -16.35 3.71 -3.26
C ILE A 64 -16.78 2.67 -2.20
N PRO A 65 -16.47 1.37 -2.38
CA PRO A 65 -16.72 0.33 -1.37
C PRO A 65 -16.13 0.72 -0.02
N GLY A 66 -16.92 0.57 1.04
CA GLY A 66 -16.45 0.79 2.41
C GLY A 66 -15.50 -0.32 2.85
N LEU A 67 -14.21 -0.16 2.57
CA LEU A 67 -13.15 -0.97 3.15
C LEU A 67 -12.75 -0.38 4.49
N ILE A 68 -12.92 -1.15 5.56
CA ILE A 68 -12.67 -0.69 6.94
C ILE A 68 -11.53 -1.49 7.53
N VAL A 69 -10.51 -0.81 8.03
CA VAL A 69 -9.45 -1.45 8.84
C VAL A 69 -9.96 -1.54 10.28
N GLU A 70 -10.25 -2.75 10.76
CA GLU A 70 -10.81 -2.96 12.10
C GLU A 70 -9.72 -3.12 13.18
N LYS A 71 -8.61 -3.75 12.82
CA LYS A 71 -7.50 -4.04 13.74
C LYS A 71 -6.18 -3.99 13.00
N ARG A 72 -5.13 -3.61 13.74
CA ARG A 72 -3.74 -3.63 13.30
C ARG A 72 -2.84 -3.83 14.50
N ASP A 73 -1.98 -4.84 14.42
CA ASP A 73 -1.07 -5.22 15.50
C ASP A 73 0.32 -5.39 14.92
N TYR A 74 1.32 -4.80 15.59
CA TYR A 74 2.72 -4.97 15.24
C TYR A 74 3.37 -6.02 16.13
N GLU A 75 4.22 -6.83 15.54
CA GLU A 75 5.05 -7.79 16.25
C GLU A 75 6.41 -7.96 15.60
N VAL A 76 7.38 -8.40 16.41
CA VAL A 76 8.68 -8.88 15.94
C VAL A 76 8.68 -10.39 16.06
N ARG A 77 8.81 -11.07 14.91
CA ARG A 77 8.90 -12.53 14.81
C ARG A 77 10.35 -12.93 14.70
N GLU A 78 10.73 -14.01 15.37
CA GLU A 78 12.03 -14.65 15.18
C GLU A 78 11.83 -15.92 14.34
N GLU A 79 12.46 -15.96 13.17
CA GLU A 79 12.40 -17.10 12.24
C GLU A 79 13.80 -17.42 11.74
N ASN A 80 14.26 -18.66 11.94
CA ASN A 80 15.60 -19.12 11.57
C ASN A 80 16.72 -18.23 12.14
N GLY A 81 16.56 -17.77 13.39
CA GLY A 81 17.52 -16.89 14.08
C GLY A 81 17.58 -15.46 13.54
N LYS A 82 16.62 -15.05 12.70
CA LYS A 82 16.49 -13.68 12.20
C LYS A 82 15.20 -13.05 12.73
N LYS A 83 15.32 -11.85 13.28
CA LYS A 83 14.17 -11.03 13.67
C LYS A 83 13.59 -10.31 12.46
N ARG A 84 12.26 -10.34 12.34
CA ARG A 84 11.50 -9.73 11.26
C ARG A 84 10.31 -9.00 11.84
N SER A 85 10.05 -7.80 11.36
CA SER A 85 8.83 -7.09 11.72
C SER A 85 7.66 -7.58 10.90
N ALA A 86 6.50 -7.64 11.54
CA ALA A 86 5.23 -7.94 10.92
C ALA A 86 4.15 -6.99 11.42
N VAL A 87 3.22 -6.64 10.53
CA VAL A 87 1.95 -6.03 10.90
C VAL A 87 0.84 -6.94 10.42
N ALA A 88 0.05 -7.46 11.34
CA ALA A 88 -1.20 -8.13 11.05
C ALA A 88 -2.32 -7.10 11.05
N ALA A 89 -3.18 -7.12 10.03
CA ALA A 89 -4.35 -6.25 9.99
C ALA A 89 -5.59 -7.02 9.53
N ARG A 90 -6.75 -6.52 9.94
CA ARG A 90 -8.05 -7.08 9.56
C ARG A 90 -8.83 -6.05 8.78
N ILE A 91 -9.15 -6.39 7.53
CA ILE A 91 -9.92 -5.56 6.61
C ILE A 91 -11.33 -6.12 6.52
N PHE A 92 -12.32 -5.28 6.75
CA PHE A 92 -13.72 -5.62 6.53
C PHE A 92 -14.20 -5.01 5.21
N ASN A 93 -14.76 -5.84 4.33
CA ASN A 93 -15.46 -5.39 3.14
C ASN A 93 -16.93 -5.13 3.50
N GLY A 94 -17.27 -3.87 3.76
CA GLY A 94 -18.64 -3.44 4.08
C GLY A 94 -19.55 -3.27 2.86
N SER A 95 -19.09 -3.62 1.66
CA SER A 95 -19.91 -3.54 0.45
C SER A 95 -20.76 -4.80 0.23
N LEU A 96 -21.69 -4.71 -0.72
CA LEU A 96 -22.54 -5.80 -1.17
C LEU A 96 -21.89 -6.65 -2.28
N TYR A 97 -20.63 -6.39 -2.62
CA TYR A 97 -19.93 -7.01 -3.72
C TYR A 97 -18.69 -7.75 -3.24
N ASP A 98 -18.43 -8.89 -3.88
CA ASP A 98 -17.14 -9.57 -3.74
C ASP A 98 -16.10 -8.74 -4.51
N LEU A 99 -14.94 -8.52 -3.88
CA LEU A 99 -13.85 -7.76 -4.46
C LEU A 99 -12.76 -8.73 -4.88
N GLY A 100 -12.52 -8.86 -6.19
CA GLY A 100 -11.50 -9.76 -6.73
C GLY A 100 -10.09 -9.37 -6.29
N LYS A 101 -9.84 -8.06 -6.11
CA LYS A 101 -8.52 -7.53 -5.72
C LYS A 101 -8.62 -6.22 -4.95
N ILE A 102 -7.91 -6.11 -3.84
CA ILE A 102 -7.68 -4.86 -3.10
C ILE A 102 -6.19 -4.60 -2.90
N GLU A 103 -5.78 -3.34 -2.94
CA GLU A 103 -4.44 -2.90 -2.55
C GLU A 103 -4.46 -2.51 -1.08
N VAL A 104 -3.50 -3.02 -0.31
CA VAL A 104 -3.33 -2.63 1.09
C VAL A 104 -1.93 -2.10 1.31
N VAL A 105 -1.85 -0.87 1.80
CA VAL A 105 -0.61 -0.21 2.18
C VAL A 105 -0.55 -0.15 3.70
N THR A 106 0.60 -0.55 4.24
CA THR A 106 0.92 -0.42 5.65
C THR A 106 2.12 0.50 5.80
N ALA A 107 1.97 1.59 6.55
CA ALA A 107 3.04 2.49 6.93
C ALA A 107 3.23 2.46 8.45
N VAL A 108 4.47 2.47 8.90
CA VAL A 108 4.85 2.40 10.31
C VAL A 108 5.73 3.60 10.63
N PHE A 109 5.39 4.31 11.69
CA PHE A 109 6.03 5.55 12.11
C PHE A 109 6.56 5.46 13.55
N ASP A 110 7.67 6.13 13.77
CA ASP A 110 8.26 6.30 15.11
C ASP A 110 7.53 7.40 15.93
N PRO A 111 7.87 7.60 17.22
CA PRO A 111 7.23 8.65 18.04
C PRO A 111 7.45 10.07 17.54
N ALA A 112 8.48 10.31 16.72
CA ALA A 112 8.75 11.60 16.11
C ALA A 112 7.99 11.80 14.77
N GLY A 113 7.22 10.80 14.34
CA GLY A 113 6.46 10.83 13.08
C GLY A 113 7.28 10.47 11.85
N ASN A 114 8.50 9.95 12.00
CA ASN A 114 9.30 9.50 10.86
C ASN A 114 8.80 8.13 10.37
N LEU A 115 8.70 7.96 9.05
CA LEU A 115 8.39 6.68 8.44
C LEU A 115 9.58 5.72 8.63
N ILE A 116 9.37 4.65 9.40
CA ILE A 116 10.39 3.62 9.69
C ILE A 116 10.15 2.33 8.91
N GLY A 117 8.95 2.13 8.36
CA GLY A 117 8.65 0.99 7.50
C GLY A 117 7.43 1.24 6.62
N VAL A 118 7.48 0.76 5.38
CA VAL A 118 6.31 0.74 4.48
C VAL A 118 6.24 -0.59 3.76
N ASN A 119 5.02 -1.07 3.52
CA ASN A 119 4.74 -2.27 2.76
C ASN A 119 3.50 -2.06 1.88
N LYS A 120 3.45 -2.74 0.73
CA LYS A 120 2.29 -2.79 -0.16
C LYS A 120 2.03 -4.24 -0.49
N ILE A 121 0.83 -4.71 -0.21
CA ILE A 121 0.35 -6.04 -0.56
C ILE A 121 -0.90 -5.96 -1.40
N VAL A 122 -1.17 -7.02 -2.13
CA VAL A 122 -2.42 -7.24 -2.85
C VAL A 122 -3.15 -8.38 -2.15
N ALA A 123 -4.41 -8.15 -1.76
CA ALA A 123 -5.29 -9.19 -1.27
C ALA A 123 -6.34 -9.51 -2.33
N GLU A 124 -6.52 -10.80 -2.60
CA GLU A 124 -7.46 -11.32 -3.60
C GLU A 124 -8.68 -11.94 -2.92
N ASP A 125 -9.79 -12.05 -3.66
CA ASP A 125 -11.03 -12.73 -3.26
C ASP A 125 -11.57 -12.28 -1.89
N VAL A 126 -11.84 -10.98 -1.75
CA VAL A 126 -12.39 -10.39 -0.53
C VAL A 126 -13.91 -10.34 -0.63
N ALA A 127 -14.57 -11.36 -0.09
CA ALA A 127 -16.02 -11.51 -0.15
C ALA A 127 -16.80 -10.35 0.50
N ALA A 128 -18.01 -10.09 0.01
CA ALA A 128 -18.94 -9.11 0.54
C ALA A 128 -19.26 -9.37 2.01
N SER A 129 -19.36 -8.30 2.81
CA SER A 129 -19.67 -8.37 4.25
C SER A 129 -18.75 -9.31 5.05
N SER A 130 -17.52 -9.53 4.57
CA SER A 130 -16.56 -10.46 5.17
C SER A 130 -15.30 -9.76 5.67
N ARG A 131 -14.53 -10.49 6.48
CA ARG A 131 -13.23 -10.04 7.01
C ARG A 131 -12.11 -10.78 6.32
N ARG A 132 -11.10 -10.04 5.87
CA ARG A 132 -9.83 -10.58 5.38
C ARG A 132 -8.73 -10.23 6.36
N GLU A 133 -8.04 -11.25 6.85
CA GLU A 133 -6.79 -11.06 7.58
C GLU A 133 -5.66 -10.92 6.57
N ILE A 134 -4.80 -9.95 6.81
CA ILE A 134 -3.67 -9.63 5.97
C ILE A 134 -2.42 -9.47 6.82
N GLN A 135 -1.27 -9.71 6.20
CA GLN A 135 -0.01 -9.56 6.87
C GLN A 135 1.01 -8.85 5.97
N SER A 136 1.53 -7.74 6.50
CA SER A 136 2.69 -7.05 5.93
C SER A 136 3.95 -7.56 6.64
N LEU A 137 4.93 -8.05 5.87
CA LEU A 137 6.19 -8.59 6.39
C LEU A 137 7.37 -7.76 5.88
N TRP A 138 8.28 -7.41 6.79
CA TRP A 138 9.57 -6.84 6.44
C TRP A 138 10.67 -7.91 6.55
N PRO A 139 11.69 -7.87 5.68
CA PRO A 139 12.77 -8.87 5.68
C PRO A 139 13.66 -8.80 6.94
N GLU A 140 13.66 -7.65 7.62
CA GLU A 140 14.40 -7.38 8.85
C GLU A 140 13.47 -6.70 9.87
N GLU A 141 13.90 -6.67 11.13
CA GLU A 141 13.29 -5.84 12.17
C GLU A 141 13.40 -4.35 11.80
N LEU A 142 12.28 -3.63 11.88
CA LEU A 142 12.25 -2.18 11.68
C LEU A 142 13.12 -1.50 12.74
N LYS A 143 13.89 -0.51 12.33
CA LYS A 143 14.77 0.24 13.23
C LYS A 143 13.99 1.35 13.92
N GLY A 144 14.05 1.39 15.25
CA GLY A 144 13.37 2.40 16.07
C GLY A 144 12.12 1.86 16.75
N ASP A 145 11.55 2.67 17.64
CA ASP A 145 10.33 2.32 18.35
C ASP A 145 9.10 2.52 17.46
N VAL A 146 8.18 1.57 17.46
CA VAL A 146 6.91 1.70 16.74
C VAL A 146 5.92 2.49 17.58
N ALA A 147 5.44 3.63 17.05
CA ALA A 147 4.44 4.46 17.73
C ALA A 147 3.11 4.44 17.00
N THR A 148 3.11 4.66 15.69
CA THR A 148 1.90 4.73 14.87
C THR A 148 2.01 3.76 13.72
N ILE A 149 0.93 3.02 13.47
CA ILE A 149 0.77 2.16 12.30
C ILE A 149 -0.39 2.73 11.52
N GLU A 150 -0.21 3.03 10.25
CA GLU A 150 -1.28 3.40 9.34
C GLU A 150 -1.49 2.26 8.35
N VAL A 151 -2.74 1.83 8.19
CA VAL A 151 -3.12 0.81 7.20
C VAL A 151 -4.22 1.42 6.38
N THR A 152 -4.08 1.37 5.06
CA THR A 152 -5.08 1.85 4.11
C THR A 152 -5.36 0.74 3.11
N ALA A 153 -6.64 0.42 2.92
CA ALA A 153 -7.09 -0.56 1.96
C ALA A 153 -7.93 0.15 0.90
N ARG A 154 -7.63 -0.10 -0.37
CA ARG A 154 -8.29 0.56 -1.50
C ARG A 154 -8.51 -0.41 -2.64
N VAL A 155 -9.50 -0.08 -3.47
CA VAL A 155 -9.95 -0.93 -4.56
C VAL A 155 -10.22 -0.08 -5.80
N ASN A 156 -9.80 -0.57 -6.96
CA ASN A 156 -10.03 0.12 -8.21
C ASN A 156 -11.46 -0.15 -8.70
N VAL A 157 -12.41 0.70 -8.29
CA VAL A 157 -13.82 0.57 -8.69
C VAL A 157 -14.07 0.78 -10.19
N PHE A 158 -13.07 1.31 -10.91
CA PHE A 158 -13.13 1.53 -12.35
C PHE A 158 -12.59 0.34 -13.15
N ASP A 159 -12.13 -0.70 -12.47
CA ASP A 159 -11.71 -1.95 -13.08
C ASP A 159 -12.88 -2.94 -13.09
N PRO A 160 -13.42 -3.31 -14.27
CA PRO A 160 -14.59 -4.17 -14.36
C PRO A 160 -14.35 -5.58 -13.80
N ASP A 161 -13.10 -6.02 -13.72
CA ASP A 161 -12.75 -7.37 -13.24
C ASP A 161 -12.64 -7.43 -11.70
N VAL A 162 -12.68 -6.28 -11.03
CA VAL A 162 -12.45 -6.16 -9.59
C VAL A 162 -13.75 -6.25 -8.78
N ILE A 163 -14.89 -5.80 -9.32
CA ILE A 163 -16.20 -5.93 -8.68
C ILE A 163 -16.92 -7.15 -9.23
N LEU A 164 -16.90 -8.24 -8.48
CA LEU A 164 -17.58 -9.47 -8.83
C LEU A 164 -19.07 -9.32 -8.46
N LYS A 165 -19.92 -9.29 -9.48
CA LYS A 165 -21.38 -9.24 -9.29
C LYS A 165 -21.88 -10.62 -8.85
N PRO A 166 -22.85 -10.70 -7.92
CA PRO A 166 -23.56 -11.96 -7.67
C PRO A 166 -24.16 -12.49 -8.99
N GLN A 167 -24.04 -13.80 -9.23
CA GLN A 167 -24.76 -14.48 -10.31
C GLN A 167 -26.26 -14.55 -10.02
#